data_AF-A0A0A9D7Y0-F1
#
_entry.id   AF-A0A0A9D7Y0-F1
#
_cell.length_a   1.000
_cell.length_b   1.000
_cell.length_c   1.000
_cell.angle_alpha   90.00
_cell.angle_beta   90.00
_cell.angle_gamma   90.00
#
_symmetry.space_group_name_H-M   'P 1'
#
loop_
_entity.id
_entity.type
_entity.pdbx_description
1 polymer ?
#
loop_
_entity_poly.entity_id
_entity_poly.type
_entity_poly.pdbx_seq_one_letter_code
_entity_poly.pdbx_strand_id
1 'polypeptide(L)'
;MFYPGKLVMEVGSSDFPNARTAMTSPLAKALFAIDGVTRVFFGSDFVTVTKSEETSWDYLKPKIFAAIMDFYSSGQPLFLDSNTAASMDTAIHEVSQSTFMHNLLDYIL
;
A
#
# COMPACT_ATOMS: atom_id res chain seq x y z
N MET A 1 -9.40 -7.14 -14.04
CA MET A 1 -9.71 -5.84 -13.41
C MET A 1 -10.61 -6.09 -12.22
N PHE A 2 -10.40 -5.35 -11.14
CA PHE A 2 -11.12 -5.45 -9.87
C PHE A 2 -11.63 -4.07 -9.49
N TYR A 3 -12.89 -3.99 -9.06
CA TYR A 3 -13.57 -2.75 -8.72
C TYR A 3 -13.93 -2.77 -7.22
N PRO A 4 -13.21 -2.04 -6.36
CA PRO A 4 -13.46 -2.02 -4.92
C PRO A 4 -14.73 -1.26 -4.52
N GLY A 5 -15.41 -0.58 -5.46
CA GLY A 5 -16.57 0.27 -5.17
C GLY A 5 -16.21 1.59 -4.47
N LYS A 6 -14.91 1.91 -4.40
CA LYS A 6 -14.35 3.16 -3.89
C LYS A 6 -13.32 3.68 -4.87
N LEU A 7 -13.05 4.97 -4.80
CA LEU A 7 -11.97 5.58 -5.57
C LEU A 7 -10.62 4.96 -5.14
N VAL A 8 -9.80 4.63 -6.12
CA VAL A 8 -8.43 4.14 -5.94
C VAL A 8 -7.49 5.33 -6.11
N MET A 9 -7.47 5.96 -7.29
CA MET A 9 -6.66 7.14 -7.57
C MET A 9 -7.54 8.38 -7.69
N GLU A 10 -7.21 9.44 -6.94
CA GLU A 10 -7.89 10.73 -7.09
C GLU A 10 -7.56 11.42 -8.41
N VAL A 11 -6.29 11.33 -8.84
CA VAL A 11 -5.80 11.94 -10.08
C VAL A 11 -4.82 10.99 -10.76
N GLY A 12 -4.95 10.86 -12.09
CA GLY A 12 -4.01 10.10 -12.91
C GLY A 12 -4.11 8.59 -12.69
N SER A 13 -2.96 7.92 -12.75
CA SER A 13 -2.84 6.47 -12.58
C SER A 13 -1.47 6.11 -12.04
N SER A 14 -1.29 4.90 -11.57
CA SER A 14 0.01 4.38 -11.13
C SER A 14 0.23 2.97 -11.62
N ASP A 15 1.41 2.74 -12.17
CA ASP A 15 1.80 1.46 -12.75
C ASP A 15 2.95 0.83 -11.97
N PHE A 16 2.80 -0.44 -11.65
CA PHE A 16 3.76 -1.23 -10.88
C PHE A 16 4.17 -2.45 -11.70
N PRO A 17 5.17 -2.31 -12.59
CA PRO A 17 5.62 -3.38 -13.46
C PRO A 17 6.38 -4.50 -12.72
N ASN A 18 6.73 -4.32 -11.45
CA ASN A 18 7.42 -5.32 -10.64
C ASN A 18 7.25 -5.06 -9.13
N ALA A 19 7.66 -6.03 -8.31
CA ALA A 19 7.53 -5.96 -6.86
C ALA A 19 8.31 -4.78 -6.21
N ARG A 20 9.43 -4.33 -6.82
CA ARG A 20 10.21 -3.22 -6.27
C ARG A 20 9.45 -1.91 -6.36
N THR A 21 8.83 -1.61 -7.51
CA THR A 21 8.05 -0.38 -7.65
C THR A 21 6.80 -0.41 -6.78
N ALA A 22 6.25 -1.60 -6.50
CA ALA A 22 5.09 -1.78 -5.63
C ALA A 22 5.35 -1.45 -4.15
N MET A 23 6.61 -1.40 -3.70
CA MET A 23 6.96 -1.11 -2.31
C MET A 23 6.51 0.27 -1.82
N THR A 24 6.24 1.21 -2.74
CA THR A 24 5.74 2.55 -2.41
C THR A 24 4.25 2.55 -2.09
N SER A 25 3.52 1.45 -2.28
CA SER A 25 2.08 1.34 -2.01
C SER A 25 1.78 0.09 -1.18
N PRO A 26 1.15 0.22 0.01
CA PRO A 26 0.75 -0.94 0.80
C PRO A 26 -0.18 -1.90 0.05
N LEU A 27 -1.13 -1.36 -0.74
CA LEU A 27 -2.01 -2.17 -1.58
C LEU A 27 -1.23 -2.89 -2.68
N ALA A 28 -0.35 -2.20 -3.41
CA ALA A 28 0.42 -2.84 -4.48
C ALA A 28 1.36 -3.92 -3.92
N LYS A 29 2.03 -3.64 -2.79
CA LYS A 29 2.87 -4.60 -2.07
C LYS A 29 2.07 -5.84 -1.66
N ALA A 30 0.87 -5.67 -1.11
CA ALA A 30 0.01 -6.79 -0.73
C ALA A 30 -0.40 -7.64 -1.93
N LEU A 31 -0.71 -7.01 -3.07
CA LEU A 31 -1.04 -7.71 -4.31
C LEU A 31 0.15 -8.48 -4.90
N PHE A 32 1.35 -7.91 -4.84
CA PHE A 32 2.57 -8.58 -5.28
C PHE A 32 3.02 -9.73 -4.37
N ALA A 33 2.56 -9.76 -3.12
CA ALA A 33 2.79 -10.90 -2.23
C ALA A 33 1.94 -12.14 -2.60
N ILE A 34 0.99 -12.01 -3.53
CA ILE A 34 0.21 -13.13 -4.05
C ILE A 34 0.99 -13.79 -5.18
N ASP A 35 1.41 -15.04 -4.97
CA ASP A 35 2.10 -15.84 -5.99
C ASP A 35 1.33 -15.86 -7.32
N GLY A 36 2.04 -15.54 -8.40
CA GLY A 36 1.49 -15.45 -9.74
C GLY A 36 1.08 -14.05 -10.18
N VAL A 37 1.12 -13.03 -9.31
CA VAL A 37 0.95 -11.62 -9.73
C VAL A 37 2.25 -11.08 -10.31
N THR A 38 2.20 -10.51 -11.52
CA THR A 38 3.38 -10.03 -12.26
C THR A 38 3.37 -8.52 -12.49
N ARG A 39 2.19 -7.88 -12.52
CA ARG A 39 2.04 -6.43 -12.66
C ARG A 39 0.76 -5.96 -12.00
N VAL A 40 0.79 -4.77 -11.44
CA VAL A 40 -0.39 -4.11 -10.86
C VAL A 40 -0.50 -2.72 -11.45
N PHE A 41 -1.72 -2.28 -11.75
CA PHE A 41 -2.00 -0.93 -12.22
C PHE A 41 -3.22 -0.38 -11.50
N PHE A 42 -3.13 0.87 -11.03
CA PHE A 42 -4.21 1.60 -10.38
C PHE A 42 -4.78 2.63 -11.34
N GLY A 43 -6.08 2.49 -11.65
CA GLY A 43 -6.88 3.51 -12.31
C GLY A 43 -7.66 4.35 -11.31
N SER A 44 -8.63 5.12 -11.81
CA SER A 44 -9.51 5.97 -10.99
C SER A 44 -10.23 5.19 -9.89
N ASP A 45 -10.93 4.13 -10.28
CA ASP A 45 -11.89 3.36 -9.47
C ASP A 45 -11.69 1.85 -9.65
N PHE A 46 -10.57 1.45 -10.23
CA PHE A 46 -10.25 0.06 -10.51
C PHE A 46 -8.77 -0.27 -10.29
N VAL A 47 -8.53 -1.55 -10.00
CA VAL A 47 -7.21 -2.15 -9.94
C VAL A 47 -7.09 -3.23 -11.02
N THR A 48 -6.08 -3.12 -11.86
CA THR A 48 -5.71 -4.16 -12.82
C THR A 48 -4.57 -4.98 -12.24
N VAL A 49 -4.70 -6.30 -12.36
CA VAL A 49 -3.65 -7.26 -12.00
C VAL A 49 -3.35 -8.07 -13.25
N THR A 50 -2.07 -8.19 -13.58
CA THR A 50 -1.57 -9.14 -14.57
C THR A 50 -1.04 -10.36 -13.83
N LYS A 51 -1.36 -11.55 -14.34
CA LYS A 51 -0.89 -12.81 -13.79
C LYS A 51 0.20 -13.43 -14.65
N SER A 52 0.98 -14.35 -14.09
CA SER A 52 1.81 -15.29 -14.85
C SER A 52 0.93 -16.28 -15.64
N GLU A 53 1.50 -16.90 -16.66
CA GLU A 53 0.81 -17.88 -17.49
C GLU A 53 0.43 -19.12 -16.67
N GLU A 54 1.32 -19.56 -15.78
CA GLU A 54 1.22 -20.77 -14.95
C GLU A 54 0.12 -20.73 -13.87
N THR A 55 -0.41 -19.56 -13.53
CA THR A 55 -1.38 -19.42 -12.42
C THR A 55 -2.81 -19.27 -12.92
N SER A 56 -3.78 -19.96 -12.29
CA SER A 56 -5.20 -19.79 -12.63
C SER A 56 -5.84 -18.57 -11.96
N TRP A 57 -6.79 -17.94 -12.65
CA TRP A 57 -7.63 -16.89 -12.08
C TRP A 57 -8.52 -17.38 -10.93
N ASP A 58 -8.88 -18.66 -10.90
CA ASP A 58 -9.72 -19.22 -9.83
C ASP A 58 -9.00 -19.21 -8.48
N TYR A 59 -7.68 -19.32 -8.51
CA TYR A 59 -6.81 -19.19 -7.34
C TYR A 59 -6.55 -17.73 -6.97
N LEU A 60 -6.29 -16.88 -7.97
CA LEU A 60 -5.91 -15.49 -7.75
C LEU A 60 -7.07 -14.60 -7.30
N LYS A 61 -8.25 -14.74 -7.92
CA LYS A 61 -9.42 -13.88 -7.63
C LYS A 61 -9.74 -13.80 -6.14
N PRO A 62 -9.96 -14.90 -5.40
CA PRO A 62 -10.31 -14.81 -3.98
C PRO A 62 -9.22 -14.11 -3.15
N LYS A 63 -7.94 -14.36 -3.45
CA LYS A 63 -6.81 -13.74 -2.76
C LYS A 63 -6.69 -12.24 -3.04
N ILE A 64 -6.84 -11.83 -4.30
CA ILE A 64 -6.82 -10.43 -4.70
C ILE A 64 -7.97 -9.67 -4.05
N PHE A 65 -9.16 -10.25 -4.03
CA PHE A 65 -10.31 -9.66 -3.35
C PHE A 65 -10.08 -9.49 -1.84
N ALA A 66 -9.53 -10.52 -1.18
CA ALA A 66 -9.18 -10.44 0.24
C ALA A 66 -8.16 -9.31 0.50
N ALA A 67 -7.05 -9.26 -0.27
CA ALA A 67 -6.04 -8.23 -0.11
C ALA A 67 -6.58 -6.80 -0.31
N ILE A 68 -7.46 -6.60 -1.29
CA ILE A 68 -8.12 -5.31 -1.52
C ILE A 68 -9.04 -4.95 -0.35
N MET A 69 -9.85 -5.90 0.13
CA MET A 69 -10.76 -5.67 1.26
C MET A 69 -10.00 -5.38 2.56
N ASP A 70 -8.94 -6.13 2.84
CA ASP A 70 -8.10 -5.94 4.02
C ASP A 70 -7.42 -4.57 4.00
N PHE A 71 -6.89 -4.14 2.83
CA PHE A 71 -6.34 -2.80 2.66
C PHE A 71 -7.35 -1.71 3.01
N TYR A 72 -8.55 -1.75 2.40
CA TYR A 72 -9.57 -0.73 2.66
C TYR A 72 -10.15 -0.79 4.08
N SER A 73 -10.10 -1.95 4.74
CA SER A 73 -10.54 -2.11 6.13
C SER A 73 -9.48 -1.65 7.13
N SER A 74 -8.20 -1.71 6.76
CA SER A 74 -7.07 -1.30 7.61
C SER A 74 -6.90 0.22 7.73
N GLY A 75 -7.45 1.00 6.79
CA GLY A 75 -7.26 2.45 6.74
C GLY A 75 -5.84 2.90 6.39
N GLN A 76 -4.98 1.99 5.90
CA GLN A 76 -3.64 2.33 5.45
C GLN A 76 -3.68 3.32 4.27
N PRO A 77 -2.69 4.22 4.16
CA PRO A 77 -2.61 5.12 3.01
C PRO A 77 -2.31 4.32 1.73
N LEU A 78 -2.78 4.79 0.58
CA LEU A 78 -2.51 4.12 -0.70
C LEU A 78 -1.03 4.17 -1.08
N PHE A 79 -0.34 5.24 -0.71
CA PHE A 79 1.09 5.42 -0.90
C PHE A 79 1.77 5.68 0.44
N LEU A 80 2.96 5.11 0.60
CA LEU A 80 3.83 5.44 1.72
C LEU A 80 4.52 6.76 1.42
N ASP A 81 4.54 7.65 2.41
CA ASP A 81 5.38 8.84 2.34
C ASP A 81 6.85 8.42 2.22
N SER A 82 7.66 9.25 1.57
CA SER A 82 9.10 9.01 1.35
C SER A 82 9.88 8.72 2.64
N ASN A 83 9.34 9.06 3.80
CA ASN A 83 9.94 8.82 5.12
C ASN A 83 9.62 7.43 5.71
N THR A 84 8.54 6.76 5.25
CA THR A 84 8.07 5.48 5.81
C THR A 84 8.64 4.27 5.06
N ALA A 85 8.93 4.41 3.76
CA ALA A 85 9.51 3.34 2.95
C ALA A 85 10.93 2.93 3.38
N ALA A 86 11.67 3.83 4.07
CA ALA A 86 13.00 3.56 4.60
C ALA A 86 13.00 2.78 5.93
N SER A 87 11.85 2.66 6.61
CA SER A 87 11.78 2.11 7.98
C SER A 87 11.36 0.64 8.05
N MET A 88 11.14 -0.05 6.92
CA MET A 88 10.68 -1.45 6.90
C MET A 88 11.76 -2.51 6.64
N ASP A 89 13.04 -2.13 6.45
CA ASP A 89 14.12 -3.09 6.15
C ASP A 89 15.21 -3.20 7.22
N THR A 90 14.96 -2.74 8.45
CA THR A 90 15.86 -3.09 9.55
C THR A 90 15.09 -3.19 10.85
N ALA A 91 14.95 -4.43 11.35
CA ALA A 91 14.76 -4.64 12.76
C ALA A 91 16.01 -4.10 13.49
N ILE A 92 15.98 -2.82 13.90
CA ILE A 92 16.81 -2.31 14.98
C ILE A 92 15.86 -1.98 16.12
N HIS A 93 15.92 -2.82 17.14
CA HIS A 93 15.42 -2.49 18.46
C HIS A 93 16.33 -1.41 19.03
N GLU A 94 15.83 -0.18 19.19
CA GLU A 94 16.38 0.72 20.21
C GLU A 94 15.26 1.61 20.77
N VAL A 95 15.01 1.39 22.05
CA VAL A 95 14.12 2.18 22.90
C VAL A 95 14.80 3.53 23.17
N SER A 96 14.11 4.64 22.95
CA SER A 96 14.23 5.77 23.88
C SER A 96 13.04 6.72 23.78
N GLN A 97 12.30 6.82 24.88
CA GLN A 97 11.32 7.86 25.14
C GLN A 97 12.05 9.18 25.44
N SER A 98 11.75 10.26 24.72
CA SER A 98 11.99 11.66 25.11
C SER A 98 11.42 12.55 24.00
N THR A 99 10.58 13.57 24.18
CA THR A 99 10.10 14.28 25.35
C THR A 99 8.91 15.12 24.90
N PHE A 100 7.82 15.04 25.68
CA PHE A 100 6.75 16.02 25.72
C PHE A 100 7.33 17.33 26.30
N MET A 101 7.66 18.32 25.47
CA MET A 101 7.94 19.70 25.92
C MET A 101 6.71 20.53 25.53
N HIS A 102 5.73 20.75 26.41
CA HIS A 102 5.64 21.90 27.33
C HIS A 102 5.90 23.23 26.60
N ASN A 103 4.87 23.94 26.13
CA ASN A 103 3.99 24.90 26.83
C ASN A 103 4.70 26.22 27.25
N LEU A 104 3.98 27.33 27.01
CA LEU A 104 4.14 28.68 27.59
C LEU A 104 5.00 29.72 26.84
N LEU A 105 4.46 30.35 25.80
CA LEU A 105 4.84 31.72 25.38
C LEU A 105 3.68 32.59 24.80
N ASP A 106 2.40 32.24 25.01
CA ASP A 106 1.26 33.11 24.61
C ASP A 106 0.60 33.85 25.79
N TYR A 107 1.27 33.91 26.95
CA TYR A 107 0.83 34.75 28.07
C TYR A 107 1.97 35.72 28.41
N ILE A 108 1.71 37.01 28.24
CA ILE A 108 2.61 38.18 28.37
C ILE A 108 3.19 38.66 27.02
N LEU A 109 2.37 39.36 26.23
CA LEU A 109 2.46 40.81 25.99
C LEU A 109 1.15 41.33 25.38
#